data_AF-A0A852L5M2-F1
#
_entry.id   AF-A0A852L5M2-F1
#
_cell.length_a   1.000
_cell.length_b   1.000
_cell.length_c   1.000
_cell.angle_alpha   90.00
_cell.angle_beta   90.00
_cell.angle_gamma   90.00
#
_symmetry.space_group_name_H-M   'P 1'
#
loop_
_entity.id
_entity.type
_entity.pdbx_description
1 polymer ?
#
loop_
_entity_poly.entity_id
_entity_poly.type
_entity_poly.pdbx_seq_one_letter_code
_entity_poly.pdbx_strand_id
1 'polypeptide(L)'
;MQPHFSPILCVLKPPPASARHVVFEDEVMPLRRPSRKILHAEEGEKPRAGSIPLRLPPQPHTIPDYVVKYPAIRSPQQREGYKGVFQDQRAEYTELLGELPWSVGQDLALLEKQQQRCEYLKKKLTHIKARIQEYDRGRSVYF
;
A
#
# COMPACT_ATOMS: atom_id res chain seq x y z
N MET A 1 62.51 5.19 1.70
CA MET A 1 61.68 5.39 0.48
C MET A 1 60.26 4.99 0.83
N GLN A 2 59.40 5.95 1.15
CA GLN A 2 57.96 5.76 1.39
C GLN A 2 57.20 6.32 0.18
N PRO A 3 56.22 5.58 -0.37
CA PRO A 3 55.04 6.22 -0.91
C PRO A 3 53.77 5.51 -0.40
N HIS A 4 52.95 6.17 0.42
CA HIS A 4 51.87 7.09 0.05
C HIS A 4 50.57 6.35 -0.32
N PHE A 5 49.70 6.20 0.69
CA PHE A 5 48.27 5.90 0.53
C PHE A 5 47.54 7.11 -0.06
N SER A 6 46.57 6.89 -0.94
CA SER A 6 45.59 7.90 -1.33
C SER A 6 44.21 7.25 -1.44
N PRO A 7 43.16 7.83 -0.82
CA PRO A 7 41.81 7.28 -0.86
C PRO A 7 41.08 7.71 -2.14
N ILE A 8 40.36 6.78 -2.78
CA ILE A 8 39.54 7.08 -3.95
C ILE A 8 38.27 7.80 -3.50
N LEU A 9 38.14 9.06 -3.95
CA LEU A 9 36.96 9.92 -3.80
C LEU A 9 35.73 9.27 -4.45
N CYS A 10 34.66 9.09 -3.67
CA CYS A 10 33.34 8.74 -4.17
C CYS A 10 32.75 9.92 -4.96
N VAL A 11 32.68 9.81 -6.29
CA VAL A 11 31.91 10.74 -7.12
C VAL A 11 30.46 10.25 -7.18
N LEU A 12 29.62 10.82 -6.31
CA LEU A 12 28.17 10.74 -6.40
C LEU A 12 27.70 11.45 -7.67
N LYS A 13 27.08 10.71 -8.60
CA LYS A 13 26.35 11.28 -9.73
C LYS A 13 24.88 11.51 -9.31
N PRO A 14 24.33 12.73 -9.44
CA PRO A 14 22.94 13.01 -9.06
C PRO A 14 21.95 12.47 -10.12
N PRO A 15 20.71 12.09 -9.73
CA PRO A 15 19.67 11.70 -10.67
C PRO A 15 18.98 12.93 -11.31
N PRO A 16 18.58 12.86 -12.59
CA PRO A 16 17.86 13.93 -13.25
C PRO A 16 16.40 13.99 -12.80
N ALA A 17 15.95 15.19 -12.47
CA ALA A 17 14.55 15.55 -12.28
C ALA A 17 13.77 15.31 -13.58
N SER A 18 12.65 14.59 -13.51
CA SER A 18 11.65 14.60 -14.57
C SER A 18 10.37 15.21 -14.05
N ALA A 19 10.13 16.42 -14.54
CA ALA A 19 8.84 17.07 -14.57
C ALA A 19 7.82 16.29 -15.43
N ARG A 20 6.62 16.89 -15.50
CA ARG A 20 5.46 16.72 -16.40
C ARG A 20 4.46 15.59 -16.10
N HIS A 21 3.39 16.04 -15.45
CA HIS A 21 2.01 15.59 -15.48
C HIS A 21 1.60 14.99 -16.84
N VAL A 22 1.07 13.77 -16.83
CA VAL A 22 0.29 13.24 -17.96
C VAL A 22 -1.14 13.11 -17.48
N VAL A 23 -1.96 14.07 -17.93
CA VAL A 23 -3.42 14.01 -17.89
C VAL A 23 -3.84 12.91 -18.88
N PHE A 24 -4.68 11.99 -18.43
CA PHE A 24 -5.43 11.12 -19.34
C PHE A 24 -6.88 11.59 -19.34
N GLU A 25 -7.18 12.50 -20.26
CA GLU A 25 -8.50 12.65 -20.87
C GLU A 25 -8.28 12.46 -22.39
N ASP A 26 -8.87 11.39 -22.93
CA ASP A 26 -9.14 11.20 -24.36
C ASP A 26 -10.48 10.45 -24.38
N GLU A 27 -11.56 11.23 -24.28
CA GLU A 27 -12.44 11.56 -25.41
C GLU A 27 -13.39 10.38 -25.75
N VAL A 28 -14.58 10.33 -25.13
CA VAL A 28 -15.91 10.76 -25.68
C VAL A 28 -16.62 9.63 -26.46
N MET A 29 -17.91 9.29 -26.29
CA MET A 29 -19.08 9.88 -25.60
C MET A 29 -20.28 8.88 -25.77
N PRO A 30 -21.56 9.25 -25.56
CA PRO A 30 -22.31 9.64 -24.36
C PRO A 30 -23.50 8.64 -24.11
N LEU A 31 -24.32 8.72 -23.06
CA LEU A 31 -25.63 9.38 -23.14
C LEU A 31 -26.32 9.37 -21.76
N ARG A 32 -26.35 10.57 -21.16
CA ARG A 32 -27.47 11.16 -20.41
C ARG A 32 -27.93 10.50 -19.11
N ARG A 33 -27.52 11.17 -18.03
CA ARG A 33 -28.47 11.50 -16.96
C ARG A 33 -29.62 12.33 -17.54
N PRO A 34 -30.82 12.19 -16.98
CA PRO A 34 -31.29 13.34 -16.22
C PRO A 34 -31.74 12.93 -14.83
N SER A 35 -31.18 13.65 -13.86
CA SER A 35 -31.82 13.89 -12.58
C SER A 35 -33.14 14.63 -12.82
N ARG A 36 -34.29 14.09 -12.42
CA ARG A 36 -35.52 14.85 -12.13
C ARG A 36 -36.54 14.01 -11.34
N LYS A 37 -36.68 14.38 -10.06
CA LYS A 37 -37.91 14.57 -9.25
C LYS A 37 -39.07 13.54 -9.34
N ILE A 38 -39.31 12.90 -8.19
CA ILE A 38 -40.57 12.71 -7.44
C ILE A 38 -41.87 12.51 -8.25
N LEU A 39 -42.57 11.41 -7.93
CA LEU A 39 -44.01 11.24 -7.58
C LEU A 39 -44.33 9.73 -7.74
N HIS A 40 -44.53 8.96 -6.67
CA HIS A 40 -45.82 8.63 -6.05
C HIS A 40 -46.93 8.17 -7.01
N ALA A 41 -47.31 6.89 -6.90
CA ALA A 41 -48.69 6.35 -6.75
C ALA A 41 -48.67 4.86 -7.18
N GLU A 42 -48.85 3.91 -6.25
CA GLU A 42 -50.12 3.18 -5.93
C GLU A 42 -50.47 2.21 -7.09
N GLU A 43 -50.81 0.93 -6.95
CA GLU A 43 -51.41 0.14 -5.87
C GLU A 43 -51.34 -1.34 -6.33
N GLY A 44 -51.26 -2.31 -5.41
CA GLY A 44 -51.19 -3.73 -5.77
C GLY A 44 -50.89 -4.68 -4.62
N GLU A 45 -51.73 -4.60 -3.59
CA GLU A 45 -52.01 -5.58 -2.51
C GLU A 45 -51.76 -7.07 -2.93
N LYS A 46 -51.12 -8.02 -2.21
CA LYS A 46 -51.21 -8.54 -0.82
C LYS A 46 -50.09 -9.62 -0.60
N PRO A 47 -49.91 -10.31 0.56
CA PRO A 47 -48.62 -10.46 1.21
C PRO A 47 -48.19 -11.94 1.34
N ARG A 48 -46.89 -12.21 1.42
CA ARG A 48 -46.43 -13.39 2.15
C ARG A 48 -45.06 -13.15 2.74
N ALA A 49 -45.03 -13.29 4.05
CA ALA A 49 -43.85 -13.17 4.89
C ALA A 49 -42.71 -14.02 4.34
N GLY A 50 -41.53 -13.40 4.26
CA GLY A 50 -40.33 -14.06 3.77
C GLY A 50 -39.13 -13.14 3.84
N SER A 51 -38.68 -12.88 5.06
CA SER A 51 -37.28 -12.53 5.40
C SER A 51 -36.69 -11.32 4.70
N ILE A 52 -36.76 -10.19 5.41
CA ILE A 52 -35.79 -9.09 5.34
C ILE A 52 -34.38 -9.71 5.19
N PRO A 53 -33.58 -9.38 4.17
CA PRO A 53 -32.16 -9.71 4.20
C PRO A 53 -31.59 -9.07 5.46
N LEU A 54 -31.27 -9.93 6.41
CA LEU A 54 -30.60 -9.64 7.66
C LEU A 54 -29.67 -8.44 7.45
N ARG A 55 -29.89 -7.37 8.22
CA ARG A 55 -28.89 -6.31 8.42
C ARG A 55 -27.60 -7.00 8.84
N LEU A 56 -26.73 -7.29 7.88
CA LEU A 56 -25.38 -7.73 8.15
C LEU A 56 -24.74 -6.59 8.94
N PRO A 57 -24.28 -6.81 10.18
CA PRO A 57 -23.41 -5.84 10.82
C PRO A 57 -22.20 -5.64 9.88
N PRO A 58 -21.66 -4.41 9.76
CA PRO A 58 -20.50 -4.16 8.91
C PRO A 58 -19.44 -5.20 9.25
N GLN A 59 -19.12 -6.05 8.27
CA GLN A 59 -18.25 -7.20 8.47
C GLN A 59 -16.95 -6.71 9.12
N PRO A 60 -16.57 -7.22 10.29
CA PRO A 60 -15.33 -6.80 10.94
C PRO A 60 -14.19 -7.10 9.97
N HIS A 61 -13.48 -6.05 9.56
CA HIS A 61 -12.38 -6.13 8.62
C HIS A 61 -11.20 -6.83 9.34
N THR A 62 -11.27 -8.16 9.50
CA THR A 62 -10.18 -8.99 10.05
C THR A 62 -9.02 -9.12 9.08
N ILE A 63 -9.24 -8.74 7.82
CA ILE A 63 -8.21 -8.68 6.78
C ILE A 63 -7.40 -7.40 7.00
N PRO A 64 -6.08 -7.50 7.27
CA PRO A 64 -5.24 -6.33 7.41
C PRO A 64 -5.25 -5.48 6.14
N ASP A 65 -5.22 -4.16 6.29
CA ASP A 65 -5.33 -3.22 5.17
C ASP A 65 -4.23 -3.41 4.12
N TYR A 66 -3.02 -3.78 4.53
CA TYR A 66 -1.92 -4.05 3.62
C TYR A 66 -2.14 -5.28 2.73
N VAL A 67 -2.95 -6.26 3.17
CA VAL A 67 -3.29 -7.43 2.34
C VAL A 67 -4.18 -7.00 1.19
N VAL A 68 -5.12 -6.09 1.45
CA VAL A 68 -6.03 -5.53 0.43
C VAL A 68 -5.30 -4.55 -0.48
N LYS A 69 -4.40 -3.71 0.06
CA LYS A 69 -3.64 -2.70 -0.70
C LYS A 69 -2.58 -3.29 -1.62
N TYR A 70 -2.00 -4.44 -1.26
CA TYR A 70 -0.95 -5.10 -2.04
C TYR A 70 -1.38 -6.51 -2.47
N PRO A 71 -2.33 -6.63 -3.41
CA PRO A 71 -2.71 -7.93 -3.99
C PRO A 71 -1.58 -8.52 -4.85
N ALA A 72 -1.80 -9.74 -5.36
CA ALA A 72 -0.88 -10.41 -6.28
C ALA A 72 -0.54 -9.51 -7.49
N ILE A 73 0.75 -9.42 -7.80
CA ILE A 73 1.26 -8.56 -8.87
C ILE A 73 0.95 -9.18 -10.22
N ARG A 74 0.47 -8.35 -11.16
CA ARG A 74 0.10 -8.78 -12.52
C ARG A 74 0.96 -8.17 -13.62
N SER A 75 1.75 -7.13 -13.32
CA SER A 75 2.61 -6.45 -14.31
C SER A 75 4.00 -6.06 -13.75
N PRO A 76 5.01 -5.91 -14.63
CA PRO A 76 6.34 -5.44 -14.22
C PRO A 76 6.32 -4.05 -13.58
N GLN A 77 5.51 -3.14 -14.10
CA GLN A 77 5.38 -1.78 -13.58
C GLN A 77 4.78 -1.77 -12.17
N GLN A 78 3.78 -2.62 -11.93
CA GLN A 78 3.20 -2.79 -10.59
C GLN A 78 4.23 -3.36 -9.60
N ARG A 79 5.10 -4.28 -10.04
CA ARG A 79 6.20 -4.81 -9.24
C ARG A 79 7.20 -3.74 -8.84
N GLU A 80 7.55 -2.85 -9.77
CA GLU A 80 8.43 -1.71 -9.49
C GLU A 80 7.79 -0.72 -8.52
N GLY A 81 6.50 -0.43 -8.67
CA GLY A 81 5.75 0.37 -7.70
C GLY A 81 5.77 -0.24 -6.28
N TYR A 82 5.55 -1.55 -6.15
CA TYR A 82 5.65 -2.23 -4.87
C TYR A 82 7.07 -2.17 -4.29
N LYS A 83 8.10 -2.25 -5.14
CA LYS A 83 9.50 -2.11 -4.73
C LYS A 83 9.79 -0.71 -4.17
N GLY A 84 9.29 0.35 -4.81
CA GLY A 84 9.40 1.72 -4.30
C GLY A 84 8.77 1.85 -2.92
N VAL A 85 7.50 1.46 -2.80
CA VAL A 85 6.77 1.48 -1.52
C VAL A 85 7.47 0.66 -0.43
N PHE A 86 8.03 -0.48 -0.78
CA PHE A 86 8.78 -1.32 0.16
C PHE A 86 10.04 -0.61 0.67
N GLN A 87 10.76 0.12 -0.17
CA GLN A 87 11.93 0.89 0.28
C GLN A 87 11.51 2.04 1.18
N ASP A 88 10.48 2.79 0.80
CA ASP A 88 9.98 3.92 1.59
C ASP A 88 9.52 3.46 2.99
N GLN A 89 8.75 2.38 3.06
CA GLN A 89 8.28 1.83 4.35
C GLN A 89 9.40 1.18 5.15
N ARG A 90 10.46 0.70 4.50
CA ARG A 90 11.65 0.21 5.20
C ARG A 90 12.46 1.34 5.80
N ALA A 91 12.56 2.49 5.13
CA ALA A 91 13.20 3.67 5.69
C ALA A 91 12.47 4.10 6.98
N GLU A 92 11.14 4.15 6.95
CA GLU A 92 10.32 4.44 8.15
C GLU A 92 10.56 3.41 9.27
N TYR A 93 10.57 2.11 8.95
CA TYR A 93 10.86 1.06 9.94
C TYR A 93 12.27 1.19 10.52
N THR A 94 13.26 1.54 9.71
CA THR A 94 14.64 1.76 10.17
C THR A 94 14.75 3.00 11.06
N GLU A 95 14.06 4.09 10.72
CA GLU A 95 13.98 5.29 11.54
C GLU A 95 13.30 5.00 12.89
N LEU A 96 12.19 4.25 12.89
CA LEU A 96 11.51 3.81 14.12
C LEU A 96 12.38 2.94 15.04
N LEU A 97 13.33 2.18 14.47
CA LEU A 97 14.32 1.44 15.24
C LEU A 97 15.51 2.31 15.68
N GLY A 98 15.86 3.34 14.91
CA GLY A 98 16.95 4.27 15.17
C GLY A 98 16.61 5.36 16.19
N GLU A 99 15.32 5.69 16.34
CA GLU A 99 14.73 6.54 17.38
C GLU A 99 14.78 5.91 18.79
N LEU A 100 15.55 4.83 18.98
CA LEU A 100 15.86 4.28 20.29
C LEU A 100 17.16 4.92 20.82
N PRO A 101 17.09 5.96 21.67
CA PRO A 101 18.09 6.08 22.70
C PRO A 101 17.95 4.82 23.57
N TRP A 102 18.88 3.88 23.42
CA TRP A 102 19.08 2.74 24.33
C TRP A 102 19.43 3.18 25.77
N SER A 103 19.18 4.44 26.12
CA SER A 103 19.39 5.05 27.41
C SER A 103 18.05 5.45 28.04
N VAL A 104 17.61 4.56 28.92
CA VAL A 104 17.05 4.83 30.25
C VAL A 104 15.87 5.82 30.30
N GLY A 105 14.66 5.27 30.44
CA GLY A 105 13.57 5.97 31.14
C GLY A 105 12.35 6.38 30.32
N GLN A 106 12.03 5.72 29.22
CA GLN A 106 10.81 6.03 28.46
C GLN A 106 9.60 5.18 28.91
N ASP A 107 8.49 5.89 29.04
CA ASP A 107 7.15 5.48 29.43
C ASP A 107 6.71 4.14 28.79
N LEU A 108 6.31 3.16 29.63
CA LEU A 108 5.96 1.79 29.23
C LEU A 108 4.86 1.77 28.14
N ALA A 109 3.95 2.75 28.15
CA ALA A 109 2.89 2.88 27.16
C ALA A 109 3.37 3.37 25.78
N LEU A 110 4.45 4.16 25.72
CA LEU A 110 5.06 4.56 24.45
C LEU A 110 5.82 3.38 23.82
N LEU A 111 6.48 2.57 24.64
CA LEU A 111 7.16 1.36 24.19
C LEU A 111 6.18 0.35 23.59
N GLU A 112 5.01 0.17 24.20
CA GLU A 112 3.96 -0.71 23.65
C GLU A 112 3.45 -0.19 22.29
N LYS A 113 3.20 1.11 22.15
CA LYS A 113 2.80 1.73 20.88
C LYS A 113 3.88 1.58 19.81
N GLN A 114 5.15 1.81 20.15
CA GLN A 114 6.29 1.59 19.26
C GLN A 114 6.39 0.12 18.84
N GLN A 115 6.22 -0.82 19.77
CA GLN A 115 6.21 -2.26 19.46
C GLN A 115 5.09 -2.62 18.49
N GLN A 116 3.87 -2.11 18.70
CA GLN A 116 2.74 -2.33 17.79
C GLN A 116 3.02 -1.77 16.38
N ARG A 117 3.63 -0.58 16.29
CA ARG A 117 4.01 0.03 15.00
C ARG A 117 5.07 -0.80 14.27
N CYS A 118 6.11 -1.23 14.98
CA CYS A 118 7.16 -2.09 14.46
C CYS A 118 6.59 -3.43 13.94
N GLU A 119 5.72 -4.07 14.71
CA GLU A 119 5.08 -5.33 14.30
C GLU A 119 4.20 -5.14 13.06
N TYR A 120 3.42 -4.07 12.99
CA TYR A 120 2.60 -3.75 11.83
C TYR A 120 3.47 -3.56 10.58
N LEU A 121 4.50 -2.71 10.66
CA LEU A 121 5.40 -2.45 9.54
C LEU A 121 6.13 -3.72 9.10
N LYS A 122 6.63 -4.52 10.05
CA LYS A 122 7.30 -5.79 9.74
C LYS A 122 6.39 -6.76 8.98
N LYS A 123 5.13 -6.92 9.41
CA LYS A 123 4.14 -7.76 8.71
C LYS A 123 3.84 -7.24 7.31
N LYS A 124 3.63 -5.92 7.18
CA LYS A 124 3.37 -5.25 5.91
C LYS A 124 4.54 -5.41 4.92
N LEU A 125 5.76 -5.15 5.37
CA LEU A 125 6.98 -5.31 4.57
C LEU A 125 7.17 -6.76 4.12
N THR A 126 6.95 -7.72 5.03
CA THR A 126 7.02 -9.15 4.70
C THR A 126 6.01 -9.52 3.61
N HIS A 127 4.76 -9.03 3.71
CA HIS A 127 3.72 -9.27 2.72
C HIS A 127 4.11 -8.70 1.33
N ILE A 128 4.53 -7.44 1.29
CA ILE A 128 4.94 -6.79 0.02
C ILE A 128 6.13 -7.53 -0.61
N LYS A 129 7.14 -7.88 0.19
CA LYS A 129 8.30 -8.66 -0.27
C LYS A 129 7.88 -10.00 -0.86
N ALA A 130 6.96 -10.71 -0.20
CA ALA A 130 6.45 -11.98 -0.69
C ALA A 130 5.72 -11.83 -2.05
N ARG A 131 4.89 -10.79 -2.22
CA ARG A 131 4.23 -10.52 -3.51
C ARG A 131 5.24 -10.29 -4.64
N ILE A 132 6.31 -9.52 -4.38
CA ILE A 132 7.39 -9.27 -5.34
C ILE A 132 8.12 -10.58 -5.69
N GLN A 133 8.50 -11.36 -4.69
CA GLN A 133 9.22 -12.62 -4.89
C GLN A 133 8.39 -13.65 -5.65
N GLU A 134 7.09 -13.75 -5.39
CA GLU A 134 6.20 -14.68 -6.09
C GLU A 134 6.08 -14.34 -7.57
N TYR A 135 6.00 -13.04 -7.90
CA TYR A 135 6.03 -12.57 -9.29
C TYR A 135 7.36 -12.90 -9.99
N ASP A 136 8.48 -12.62 -9.32
CA ASP A 136 9.82 -12.89 -9.86
C ASP A 136 10.04 -14.40 -10.06
N ARG A 137 9.58 -15.24 -9.12
CA ARG A 137 9.64 -16.71 -9.23
C ARG A 137 8.87 -17.22 -10.44
N GLY A 138 7.65 -16.73 -10.66
CA GLY A 138 6.83 -17.13 -11.81
C GLY A 138 7.44 -16.73 -13.15
N ARG A 139 8.14 -15.58 -13.19
CA ARG A 139 8.79 -15.08 -14.41
C ARG A 139 10.11 -15.78 -14.74
N SER A 140 10.81 -16.30 -13.73
CA SER A 140 12.03 -17.09 -13.93
C SER A 140 11.79 -18.43 -14.65
N VAL A 141 10.54 -18.89 -14.78
CA VAL A 141 10.19 -20.17 -15.43
C VAL A 141 9.90 -20.00 -16.93
N TYR A 142 9.76 -18.78 -17.42
CA TYR A 142 9.44 -18.47 -18.83
C TYR A 142 10.64 -17.87 -19.60
N PHE A 143 11.86 -18.09 -19.11
CA PHE A 143 13.12 -17.75 -19.78
C PHE A 143 14.03 -18.97 -19.84
#